data_AF-A0A2S3ZLD1-F1
#
_entry.id   AF-A0A2S3ZLD1-F1
#
_cell.length_a   1.000
_cell.length_b   1.000
_cell.length_c   1.000
_cell.angle_alpha   90.00
_cell.angle_beta   90.00
_cell.angle_gamma   90.00
#
_symmetry.space_group_name_H-M   'P 1'
#
loop_
_entity.id
_entity.type
_entity.pdbx_description
1 polymer ?
#
loop_
_entity_poly.entity_id
_entity_poly.type
_entity_poly.pdbx_seq_one_letter_code
_entity_poly.pdbx_strand_id
1 'polypeptide(L)' 'MQNCVQCSATYRALDGRGIAYQVVDLTGSEAALEYVTQELGYSQAPVVVVDEHDHWSGFRPDKIDQHAGGR' A
#
# COMPACT_ATOMS: atom_id res chain seq x y z
N MET A 1 5.82 10.96 6.67
CA MET A 1 5.28 9.90 7.56
C MET A 1 6.43 9.09 8.18
N GLN A 2 6.96 9.48 9.36
CA GLN A 2 8.23 8.92 9.88
C GLN A 2 8.10 7.73 10.86
N ASN A 3 6.88 7.30 11.23
CA ASN A 3 6.68 6.31 12.31
C ASN A 3 5.90 5.05 11.89
N CYS A 4 5.74 4.78 10.59
CA CYS A 4 5.02 3.61 10.12
C CYS A 4 5.99 2.49 9.73
N VAL A 5 6.34 1.62 10.68
CA VAL A 5 7.26 0.48 10.44
C VAL A 5 6.76 -0.43 9.31
N GLN A 6 5.43 -0.67 9.26
CA GLN A 6 4.83 -1.49 8.21
C GLN A 6 4.90 -0.82 6.83
N CYS A 7 4.78 0.51 6.75
CA CYS A 7 4.93 1.24 5.49
C CYS A 7 6.36 1.09 4.96
N SER A 8 7.35 1.29 5.82
CA SER A 8 8.76 1.08 5.47
C SER A 8 9.06 -0.36 5.03
N ALA A 9 8.44 -1.36 5.68
CA ALA A 9 8.56 -2.76 5.28
C ALA A 9 7.94 -3.02 3.90
N THR A 10 6.75 -2.46 3.63
CA THR A 10 6.09 -2.55 2.32
C THR A 10 6.94 -1.93 1.20
N TYR A 11 7.49 -0.72 1.39
CA TYR A 11 8.35 -0.07 0.40
C TYR A 11 9.57 -0.94 0.05
N ARG A 12 10.29 -1.41 1.07
CA ARG A 12 11.46 -2.28 0.88
C ARG A 12 11.09 -3.59 0.17
N ALA A 13 9.93 -4.15 0.47
CA ALA A 13 9.46 -5.37 -0.17
C ALA A 13 9.15 -5.16 -1.65
N LEU A 14 8.47 -4.06 -2.00
CA LEU A 14 8.18 -3.66 -3.38
C LEU A 14 9.47 -3.37 -4.16
N ASP A 15 10.37 -2.56 -3.58
CA ASP A 15 11.69 -2.23 -4.14
C ASP A 15 12.50 -3.50 -4.42
N GLY A 16 12.57 -4.41 -3.44
CA GLY A 16 13.32 -5.66 -3.55
C GLY A 16 12.77 -6.62 -4.63
N ARG A 17 11.53 -6.40 -5.07
CA ARG A 17 10.87 -7.16 -6.15
C ARG A 17 10.84 -6.41 -7.47
N GLY A 18 11.38 -5.18 -7.52
CA GLY A 18 11.36 -4.34 -8.72
C GLY A 18 9.96 -3.89 -9.13
N ILE A 19 9.00 -3.88 -8.20
CA ILE A 19 7.62 -3.44 -8.48
C ILE A 19 7.59 -1.91 -8.42
N ALA A 20 7.16 -1.26 -9.51
CA ALA A 20 6.96 0.19 -9.52
C ALA A 20 5.69 0.55 -8.72
N TYR A 21 5.78 1.57 -7.88
CA TYR A 21 4.66 2.05 -7.08
C TYR A 21 4.72 3.58 -6.90
N GLN A 22 3.58 4.16 -6.52
CA GLN A 22 3.48 5.56 -6.12
C GLN A 22 3.16 5.66 -4.64
N VAL A 23 3.79 6.61 -3.95
CA VAL A 23 3.48 6.88 -2.54
C VAL A 23 2.55 8.07 -2.47
N VAL A 24 1.38 7.86 -1.87
CA VAL A 24 0.41 8.91 -1.59
C VAL A 24 0.42 9.18 -0.09
N ASP A 25 0.72 10.42 0.30
CA ASP A 25 0.64 10.85 1.70
C ASP A 25 -0.80 11.24 2.04
N LEU A 26 -1.47 10.40 2.84
CA LEU A 26 -2.85 10.62 3.28
C LEU A 26 -3.01 11.87 4.15
N THR A 27 -1.93 12.37 4.76
CA THR A 27 -2.01 13.56 5.62
C THR A 27 -2.19 14.86 4.83
N GLY A 28 -1.79 14.86 3.55
CA GLY A 28 -1.88 16.02 2.66
C GLY A 28 -2.99 15.93 1.62
N SER A 29 -3.76 14.84 1.58
CA SER A 29 -4.78 14.60 0.57
C SER A 29 -6.08 14.10 1.19
N GLU A 30 -7.04 15.02 1.34
CA GLU A 30 -8.37 14.71 1.87
C GLU A 30 -9.11 13.70 0.99
N ALA A 31 -8.99 13.82 -0.34
CA ALA A 31 -9.58 12.87 -1.29
C ALA A 31 -9.01 11.45 -1.13
N ALA A 32 -7.69 11.31 -0.95
CA ALA A 32 -7.09 9.99 -0.73
C ALA A 32 -7.49 9.40 0.63
N LEU A 33 -7.63 10.25 1.66
CA LEU A 33 -8.10 9.82 2.98
C LEU A 33 -9.56 9.34 2.93
N GLU A 34 -10.44 10.08 2.24
CA GLU A 34 -11.84 9.69 2.04
C GLU A 34 -11.95 8.38 1.26
N TYR A 35 -11.24 8.24 0.14
CA TYR A 35 -11.18 7.00 -0.62
C TYR A 35 -10.78 5.80 0.26
N VAL A 36 -9.70 5.94 1.05
CA VAL A 36 -9.21 4.86 1.91
C VAL A 36 -10.16 4.51 3.05
N THR A 37 -10.78 5.51 3.69
CA THR A 37 -11.56 5.32 4.92
C THR A 37 -13.04 5.06 4.66
N GLN A 38 -13.63 5.73 3.66
CA GLN A 38 -15.06 5.67 3.36
C GLN A 38 -15.37 4.65 2.26
N GLU A 39 -14.56 4.59 1.19
CA GLU A 39 -14.82 3.67 0.08
C GLU A 39 -14.20 2.29 0.34
N LEU A 40 -12.91 2.24 0.70
CA LEU A 40 -12.23 0.97 0.98
C LEU A 40 -12.44 0.46 2.42
N GLY A 41 -12.84 1.35 3.34
CA GLY A 41 -13.13 0.99 4.73
C GLY A 41 -11.90 0.67 5.60
N TYR A 42 -10.69 1.07 5.17
CA TYR A 42 -9.46 0.79 5.93
C TYR A 42 -9.11 1.93 6.89
N SER A 43 -8.63 1.54 8.07
CA SER A 43 -8.14 2.45 9.11
C SER A 43 -6.67 2.23 9.46
N GLN A 44 -6.03 1.19 8.89
CA GLN A 44 -4.64 0.83 9.15
C GLN A 44 -3.77 1.09 7.92
N ALA A 45 -2.64 1.76 8.14
CA ALA A 45 -1.59 1.93 7.13
C ALA A 45 -0.55 0.78 7.15
N PRO A 46 0.13 0.50 6.02
CA PRO A 46 -0.12 1.07 4.69
C PRO A 46 -1.39 0.49 4.06
N VAL A 47 -2.01 1.23 3.14
CA VAL A 47 -2.98 0.69 2.21
C VAL A 47 -2.31 0.61 0.85
N VAL A 48 -2.32 -0.56 0.24
CA VAL A 48 -1.79 -0.79 -1.11
C VAL A 48 -2.96 -1.08 -2.02
N VAL A 49 -3.02 -0.37 -3.14
CA VAL A 49 -4.05 -0.51 -4.16
C VAL A 49 -3.35 -0.81 -5.47
N VAL A 50 -3.64 -1.98 -6.05
CA VAL A 50 -3.17 -2.38 -7.37
C VAL A 50 -4.22 -1.99 -8.41
N ASP A 51 -5.49 -2.31 -8.12
CA ASP A 51 -6.67 -1.91 -8.87
C ASP A 51 -7.92 -1.88 -7.97
N GLU A 52 -9.11 -1.73 -8.57
CA GLU A 52 -10.41 -1.66 -7.85
C GLU A 52 -10.80 -2.95 -7.12
N HIS A 53 -10.17 -4.08 -7.42
CA HIS A 53 -10.51 -5.40 -6.85
C HIS A 53 -9.34 -6.02 -6.08
N ASP A 54 -8.12 -5.55 -6.28
CA ASP A 54 -6.93 -5.96 -5.53
C ASP A 54 -6.32 -4.80 -4.75
N HIS A 55 -6.76 -4.71 -3.50
CA HIS A 55 -6.24 -3.77 -2.52
C HIS A 55 -6.21 -4.44 -1.14
N TRP A 56 -5.30 -3.99 -0.28
CA TRP A 56 -5.20 -4.51 1.08
C TRP A 56 -4.61 -3.48 2.04
N SER A 57 -4.83 -3.70 3.34
CA SER A 57 -4.20 -2.95 4.43
C SER A 57 -3.12 -3.76 5.14
N GLY A 58 -2.12 -3.06 5.68
CA GLY A 58 -1.01 -3.64 6.44
C GLY A 58 0.12 -4.20 5.57
N PHE A 59 1.21 -4.61 6.23
CA PHE A 59 2.31 -5.28 5.54
C PHE A 59 1.95 -6.73 5.20
N ARG A 60 1.81 -7.03 3.90
CA ARG A 60 1.44 -8.35 3.36
C ARG A 60 2.45 -8.81 2.31
N PRO A 61 3.59 -9.40 2.71
CA PRO A 61 4.61 -9.84 1.76
C PRO A 61 4.09 -10.90 0.79
N ASP A 62 3.14 -11.73 1.22
CA ASP A 62 2.48 -12.75 0.40
C ASP A 62 1.70 -12.15 -0.76
N LYS A 63 1.00 -11.03 -0.54
CA LYS A 63 0.31 -10.27 -1.60
C LYS A 63 1.32 -9.59 -2.53
N ILE A 64 2.35 -8.98 -1.96
CA ILE A 64 3.41 -8.32 -2.75
C ILE A 64 4.11 -9.36 -3.67
N ASP A 65 4.37 -10.57 -3.18
CA ASP A 65 4.95 -11.67 -3.96
C ASP A 65 4.07 -12.10 -5.14
N GLN A 66 2.75 -12.03 -5.03
CA GLN A 66 1.83 -12.37 -6.13
C GLN A 66 1.95 -11.40 -7.32
N HIS A 67 2.33 -10.14 -7.05
CA HIS A 67 2.51 -9.11 -8.07
C HIS A 67 3.97 -8.94 -8.52
N ALA A 68 4.91 -9.58 -7.82
CA ALA A 68 6.27 -9.69 -8.29
C ALA A 68 6.28 -10.70 -9.43
N GLY A 69 6.38 -10.20 -10.68
CA GLY A 69 6.38 -11.01 -11.90
C GLY A 69 7.14 -12.32 -11.71
N GLY A 70 6.39 -13.42 -11.62
CA GLY A 70 6.93 -14.76 -11.59
C GLY A 70 7.83 -14.97 -12.81
N ARG A 71 8.97 -15.63 -12.57
CA ARG A 71 9.80 -16.23 -13.62
C ARG A 71 8.98 -17.01 -14.64
#